data_AF-A0A4Y3HR48-F1
#
_entry.id   AF-A0A4Y3HR48-F1
#
_cell.length_a   1.000
_cell.length_b   1.000
_cell.length_c   1.000
_cell.angle_alpha   90.00
_cell.angle_beta   90.00
_cell.angle_gamma   90.00
#
_symmetry.space_group_name_H-M   'P 1'
#
loop_
_entity.id
_entity.type
_entity.pdbx_description
1 polymer ?
#
loop_
_entity_poly.entity_id
_entity_poly.type
_entity_poly.pdbx_seq_one_letter_code
_entity_poly.pdbx_strand_id
1 'polypeptide(L)' 'MKSIVILGLLVSGSVLANPDICMEIGKAQAVNDHEKVIELAAGLNPTDVEQCKAIADDTRADTNHDLEFLTDD' A
#
# COMPACT_ATOMS: atom_id res chain seq x y z
N MET A 1 -27.26 -38.48 10.40
CA MET A 1 -26.82 -37.46 9.42
C MET A 1 -26.41 -36.23 10.20
N LYS A 2 -25.11 -35.96 10.35
CA LYS A 2 -24.62 -34.74 11.00
C LYS A 2 -23.80 -33.98 9.97
N SER A 3 -24.27 -32.77 9.67
CA SER A 3 -23.79 -31.90 8.59
C SER A 3 -22.30 -31.65 8.67
N ILE A 4 -21.66 -31.85 7.52
CA ILE A 4 -20.32 -31.37 7.25
C ILE A 4 -20.50 -29.90 6.87
N VAL A 5 -20.18 -28.99 7.80
CA VAL A 5 -20.07 -27.57 7.48
C VAL A 5 -18.77 -27.42 6.69
N ILE A 6 -18.88 -27.49 5.37
CA ILE A 6 -17.84 -27.08 4.45
C ILE A 6 -17.82 -25.55 4.56
N LEU A 7 -17.02 -25.04 5.49
CA LEU A 7 -16.69 -23.62 5.57
C LEU A 7 -15.86 -23.32 4.32
N GLY A 8 -16.58 -22.87 3.29
CA GLY A 8 -16.05 -22.61 1.97
C GLY A 8 -14.82 -21.71 2.08
N LEU A 9 -13.74 -22.17 1.45
CA LEU A 9 -12.59 -21.36 1.09
C LEU A 9 -13.05 -20.24 0.15
N LEU A 10 -13.61 -19.18 0.72
CA LEU A 10 -13.70 -17.87 0.08
C LEU A 10 -12.40 -17.12 0.38
N VAL A 11 -11.27 -17.68 -0.05
CA VAL A 11 -10.14 -16.87 -0.46
C VAL A 11 -10.34 -16.65 -1.95
N SER A 12 -11.42 -15.96 -2.29
CA SER A 12 -11.55 -15.30 -3.58
C SER A 12 -10.37 -14.37 -3.66
N GLY A 13 -9.50 -14.63 -4.65
CA GLY A 13 -8.19 -14.00 -4.79
C GLY A 13 -8.25 -12.55 -4.38
N SER A 14 -7.59 -12.24 -3.27
CA SER A 14 -7.28 -10.88 -2.88
C SER A 14 -6.65 -10.27 -4.11
N VAL A 15 -7.37 -9.36 -4.77
CA VAL A 15 -6.73 -8.36 -5.61
C VAL A 15 -5.99 -7.51 -4.58
N LEU A 16 -4.84 -8.02 -4.11
CA LEU A 16 -3.95 -7.27 -3.25
C LEU A 16 -3.78 -5.94 -3.96
N ALA A 17 -4.03 -4.84 -3.24
CA ALA A 17 -3.65 -3.51 -3.65
C ALA A 17 -2.35 -3.61 -4.46
N ASN A 18 -2.37 -3.20 -5.73
CA ASN A 18 -1.25 -3.41 -6.62
C ASN A 18 0.00 -2.83 -5.91
N PRO A 19 0.93 -3.68 -5.44
CA PRO A 19 1.92 -3.25 -4.43
C PRO A 19 2.78 -2.11 -4.96
N ASP A 20 2.98 -2.06 -6.29
CA ASP A 20 3.65 -0.96 -6.98
C ASP A 20 2.94 0.39 -6.80
N ILE A 21 1.60 0.45 -6.85
CA ILE A 21 0.84 1.69 -6.66
C ILE A 21 0.99 2.18 -5.21
N CYS A 22 0.95 1.26 -4.25
CA CYS A 22 1.13 1.59 -2.82
C CYS A 22 2.54 2.10 -2.53
N MET A 23 3.54 1.50 -3.16
CA MET A 23 4.93 1.93 -3.07
C MET A 23 5.13 3.31 -3.72
N GLU A 24 4.50 3.58 -4.87
CA GLU A 24 4.53 4.92 -5.49
C GLU A 24 3.85 5.99 -4.63
N ILE A 25 2.74 5.65 -3.95
CA ILE A 25 2.10 6.54 -2.99
C ILE A 25 3.04 6.85 -1.83
N GLY A 26 3.72 5.85 -1.27
CA GLY A 26 4.71 6.05 -0.21
C GLY A 26 5.86 6.97 -0.63
N LYS A 27 6.40 6.76 -1.84
CA LYS A 27 7.44 7.62 -2.42
C LYS A 27 6.96 9.06 -2.64
N ALA A 28 5.77 9.23 -3.21
CA ALA A 28 5.17 10.54 -3.43
C ALA A 28 4.94 11.27 -2.10
N GLN A 29 4.50 10.56 -1.05
CA GLN A 29 4.39 11.12 0.30
C GLN A 29 5.75 11.52 0.88
N ALA A 30 6.81 10.75 0.66
CA ALA A 30 8.16 11.06 1.16
C ALA A 30 8.72 12.35 0.54
N VAL A 31 8.47 12.58 -0.76
CA VAL A 31 8.90 13.81 -1.47
C VAL A 31 7.85 14.94 -1.40
N ASN A 32 6.78 14.77 -0.63
CA ASN A 32 5.72 15.74 -0.42
C ASN A 32 4.90 16.10 -1.68
N ASP A 33 4.86 15.20 -2.68
CA ASP A 33 4.10 15.34 -3.93
C ASP A 33 2.63 14.96 -3.73
N HIS A 34 1.86 15.94 -3.26
CA HIS A 34 0.45 15.76 -2.92
C HIS A 34 -0.44 15.48 -4.14
N GLU A 35 -0.13 16.04 -5.32
CA GLU A 35 -0.93 15.82 -6.53
C GLU A 35 -0.83 14.36 -6.96
N LYS A 36 0.39 13.81 -6.97
CA LYS A 36 0.63 12.42 -7.32
C LYS A 36 -0.01 11.46 -6.31
N VAL A 37 0.02 11.77 -5.01
CA VAL A 37 -0.66 10.96 -3.98
C VAL A 37 -2.17 10.90 -4.24
N ILE A 38 -2.81 12.02 -4.56
CA ILE A 38 -4.26 12.07 -4.81
C ILE A 38 -4.62 11.27 -6.06
N GLU A 39 -3.84 11.42 -7.13
CA GLU A 39 -4.05 10.69 -8.39
C GLU A 39 -3.97 9.17 -8.18
N LEU A 40 -2.93 8.71 -7.49
CA LEU A 40 -2.72 7.29 -7.23
C LEU A 40 -3.74 6.72 -6.24
N ALA A 41 -4.11 7.49 -5.21
CA ALA A 41 -5.11 7.07 -4.23
C ALA A 41 -6.54 7.01 -4.79
N ALA A 42 -6.87 7.83 -5.79
CA ALA A 42 -8.17 7.81 -6.46
C ALA A 42 -8.45 6.49 -7.20
N GLY A 43 -7.40 5.76 -7.59
CA GLY A 43 -7.49 4.45 -8.23
C GLY A 43 -7.61 3.27 -7.26
N LEU A 44 -7.49 3.48 -5.95
CA LEU A 44 -7.53 2.40 -4.96
C LEU A 44 -8.95 2.06 -4.55
N ASN A 45 -9.23 0.75 -4.42
CA ASN A 45 -10.46 0.32 -3.77
C ASN A 45 -10.39 0.61 -2.26
N PRO A 46 -11.51 0.98 -1.62
CA PRO A 46 -11.55 1.24 -0.18
C PRO A 46 -11.05 0.07 0.68
N THR A 47 -11.29 -1.16 0.22
CA THR A 47 -10.86 -2.41 0.88
C THR A 47 -9.34 -2.59 0.90
N ASP A 48 -8.66 -1.94 -0.04
CA ASP A 48 -7.22 -2.06 -0.28
C ASP A 48 -6.44 -0.91 0.39
N VAL A 49 -7.12 0.18 0.76
CA VAL A 49 -6.51 1.39 1.36
C VAL A 49 -5.72 1.06 2.63
N GLU A 50 -6.27 0.24 3.53
CA GLU A 50 -5.60 -0.09 4.79
C GLU A 50 -4.31 -0.91 4.57
N GLN A 51 -4.33 -1.85 3.63
CA GLN A 51 -3.13 -2.62 3.26
C GLN A 51 -2.11 -1.74 2.54
N CYS A 52 -2.60 -0.86 1.66
CA CYS A 52 -1.78 0.06 0.89
C CYS A 52 -1.10 1.11 1.76
N LYS A 53 -1.78 1.55 2.83
CA LYS A 53 -1.24 2.47 3.83
C LYS A 53 -0.02 1.90 4.54
N ALA A 54 -0.07 0.62 4.94
CA ALA A 54 1.07 -0.04 5.57
C ALA A 54 2.31 -0.06 4.67
N ILE A 55 2.13 -0.38 3.37
CA ILE A 55 3.22 -0.39 2.37
C ILE A 55 3.74 1.03 2.11
N ALA A 56 2.83 2.00 1.98
CA ALA A 56 3.19 3.39 1.74
C ALA A 56 3.96 4.01 2.92
N ASP A 57 3.57 3.70 4.16
CA ASP A 57 4.25 4.17 5.38
C ASP A 57 5.66 3.57 5.50
N ASP A 58 5.82 2.27 5.21
CA ASP A 58 7.11 1.57 5.19
C ASP A 58 8.04 2.17 4.12
N THR A 59 7.54 2.34 2.91
CA THR A 59 8.29 2.95 1.79
C THR A 59 8.70 4.39 2.08
N ARG A 60 7.81 5.15 2.75
CA ARG A 60 8.09 6.53 3.15
C ARG A 60 9.22 6.58 4.18
N ALA A 61 9.22 5.67 5.15
CA ALA A 61 10.29 5.57 6.15
C ALA A 61 11.64 5.26 5.50
N ASP A 62 11.67 4.28 4.58
CA ASP A 62 12.88 3.93 3.83
C ASP A 62 13.39 5.08 2.95
N THR A 63 12.48 5.76 2.24
CA THR A 63 12.86 6.90 1.38
C THR A 63 13.41 8.07 2.20
N ASN A 64 12.86 8.33 3.40
CA ASN A 64 13.39 9.34 4.30
C ASN A 64 14.79 8.96 4.81
N HIS A 65 15.05 7.67 5.05
CA HIS A 65 16.36 7.20 5.46
C HIS A 65 17.42 7.38 4.36
N ASP A 66 17.05 7.11 3.10
CA ASP A 66 17.91 7.36 1.94
C ASP A 66 18.17 8.86 1.71
N LEU A 67 17.16 9.72 1.96
CA LEU A 67 17.32 11.17 1.90
C LEU A 67 18.25 11.70 3.00
N GLU A 68 18.12 11.21 4.24
CA GLU A 68 19.04 11.60 5.33
C GLU A 68 20.47 11.18 5.01
N PHE A 69 20.69 9.99 4.43
CA PHE A 69 22.03 9.53 4.04
C PHE A 69 22.66 10.37 2.91
N LEU A 70 21.86 10.90 1.97
CA LEU A 70 22.34 11.71 0.85
C LEU A 70 22.63 13.18 1.21
N THR A 71 22.25 13.64 2.41
CA THR A 71 22.39 15.04 2.84
C THR A 71 23.54 15.26 3.84
N ASP A 72 24.29 14.20 4.19
CA ASP A 72 25.38 14.21 5.20
C ASP A 72 26.80 14.09 4.58
N ASP A 73 27.00 14.53 3.32
CA ASP A 73 28.32 14.64 2.66
C ASP A 73 28.77 16.11 2.47
#